data_AF-A0A7K0DM61-F1
#
_entry.id   AF-A0A7K0DM61-F1
#
_cell.length_a   1.000
_cell.length_b   1.000
_cell.length_c   1.000
_cell.angle_alpha   90.00
_cell.angle_beta   90.00
_cell.angle_gamma   90.00
#
_symmetry.space_group_name_H-M   'P 1'
#
loop_
_entity.id
_entity.type
_entity.pdbx_description
1 polymer ?
#
loop_
_entity_poly.entity_id
_entity_poly.type
_entity_poly.pdbx_seq_one_letter_code
_entity_poly.pdbx_strand_id
1 'polypeptide(L)'
;MAVEQPAPEPSPQTPADPSPPPDPRNDTLRGARAATLTAILVAIISSVVAAGSAVYVSVHGADRSEHQALAEAIHSDREKIYSAYLASYFDVLKEISTLQGHLRVGLPHETVATRYQAFVDRSVEFYAASTMLMLVASEEVIDPVAKISSAFLEFVTRYSDFALKYLAPNAPGADDPTGWAQDSAALSTVIAGVLTKQQDLITPLLLQGRADLGR
;
A
#
# COMPACT_ATOMS: atom_id res chain seq x y z
N MET A 1 79.60 -11.58 -24.67
CA MET A 1 79.09 -10.40 -23.95
C MET A 1 77.58 -10.40 -24.11
N ALA A 2 76.87 -10.59 -23.00
CA ALA A 2 75.42 -10.73 -22.97
C ALA A 2 74.76 -9.34 -23.01
N VAL A 3 73.68 -9.21 -23.79
CA VAL A 3 72.88 -7.99 -23.92
C VAL A 3 71.82 -8.01 -22.82
N GLU A 4 71.96 -7.13 -21.83
CA GLU A 4 70.93 -6.88 -20.81
C GLU A 4 69.73 -6.16 -21.44
N GLN A 5 68.55 -6.75 -21.27
CA GLN A 5 67.27 -6.21 -21.67
C GLN A 5 66.73 -5.32 -20.53
N PRO A 6 66.40 -4.03 -20.74
CA PRO A 6 65.90 -3.20 -19.66
C PRO A 6 64.46 -3.57 -19.31
N ALA A 7 64.18 -3.61 -18.01
CA ALA A 7 62.86 -3.84 -17.43
C ALA A 7 61.87 -2.73 -17.82
N PRO A 8 60.57 -3.02 -18.02
CA PRO A 8 59.57 -2.02 -18.35
C PRO A 8 59.30 -1.08 -17.16
N GLU A 9 59.40 0.22 -17.41
CA GLU A 9 58.96 1.27 -16.48
C GLU A 9 57.44 1.17 -16.21
N PRO A 10 56.97 1.41 -14.98
CA PRO A 10 55.56 1.47 -14.68
C PRO A 10 54.94 2.72 -15.31
N SER A 11 53.91 2.54 -16.13
CA SER A 11 53.13 3.64 -16.72
C SER A 11 52.48 4.51 -15.63
N PRO A 12 52.43 5.84 -15.79
CA PRO A 12 51.75 6.72 -14.86
C PRO A 12 50.25 6.42 -14.84
N GLN A 13 49.71 6.10 -13.66
CA GLN A 13 48.28 5.98 -13.43
C GLN A 13 47.60 7.32 -13.69
N THR A 14 46.77 7.39 -14.73
CA THR A 14 45.81 8.48 -14.90
C THR A 14 44.83 8.45 -13.71
N PRO A 15 44.62 9.56 -12.99
CA PRO A 15 43.62 9.62 -11.94
C PRO A 15 42.25 9.25 -12.49
N ALA A 16 41.56 8.34 -11.80
CA ALA A 16 40.17 8.02 -12.08
C ALA A 16 39.32 9.30 -12.05
N ASP A 17 38.58 9.52 -13.14
CA ASP A 17 37.60 10.58 -13.27
C ASP A 17 36.55 10.41 -12.14
N PRO A 18 36.29 11.44 -11.30
CA PRO A 18 35.28 11.32 -10.26
C PRO A 18 33.90 11.19 -10.93
N SER A 19 33.20 10.09 -10.64
CA SER A 19 31.78 9.91 -10.94
C SER A 19 31.01 11.20 -10.64
N PRO A 20 30.08 11.64 -11.51
CA PRO A 20 29.32 12.85 -11.28
C PRO A 20 28.57 12.75 -9.94
N PRO A 21 28.48 13.85 -9.17
CA PRO A 21 27.77 13.84 -7.90
C PRO A 21 26.31 13.42 -8.11
N PRO A 22 25.70 12.68 -7.15
CA PRO A 22 24.30 12.29 -7.23
C PRO A 22 23.44 13.55 -7.41
N ASP A 23 22.63 13.56 -8.47
CA ASP A 23 21.74 14.69 -8.78
C ASP A 23 20.71 14.85 -7.65
N PRO A 24 20.78 15.94 -6.86
CA PRO A 24 19.89 16.15 -5.72
C PRO A 24 18.42 16.33 -6.14
N ARG A 25 18.14 16.49 -7.44
CA ARG A 25 16.78 16.58 -8.00
C ARG A 25 16.03 15.25 -7.99
N ASN A 26 16.74 14.13 -8.10
CA ASN A 26 16.10 12.80 -8.07
C ASN A 26 15.69 12.38 -6.66
N ASP A 27 16.46 12.78 -5.64
CA ASP A 27 16.12 12.53 -4.24
C ASP A 27 14.98 13.45 -3.76
N THR A 28 14.91 14.69 -4.26
CA THR A 28 13.76 15.57 -4.00
C THR A 28 12.49 15.09 -4.68
N LEU A 29 12.54 14.46 -5.85
CA LEU A 29 11.33 13.93 -6.53
C LEU A 29 10.82 12.63 -5.89
N ARG A 30 11.71 11.73 -5.45
CA ARG A 30 11.32 10.54 -4.66
C ARG A 30 10.80 10.94 -3.27
N GLY A 31 11.47 11.91 -2.63
CA GLY A 31 11.05 12.49 -1.36
C GLY A 31 9.71 13.24 -1.46
N ALA A 32 9.47 13.99 -2.54
CA ALA A 32 8.21 14.72 -2.76
C ALA A 32 7.01 13.79 -2.99
N ARG A 33 7.21 12.62 -3.61
CA ARG A 33 6.16 11.61 -3.82
C ARG A 33 5.84 10.81 -2.56
N ALA A 34 6.86 10.41 -1.79
CA ALA A 34 6.65 9.82 -0.47
C ALA A 34 6.03 10.84 0.52
N ALA A 35 6.44 12.11 0.44
CA ALA A 35 5.88 13.20 1.23
C ALA A 35 4.43 13.52 0.85
N THR A 36 4.02 13.39 -0.42
CA THR A 36 2.62 13.60 -0.82
C THR A 36 1.70 12.49 -0.35
N LEU A 37 2.11 11.21 -0.44
CA LEU A 37 1.36 10.10 0.16
C LEU A 37 1.24 10.25 1.68
N THR A 38 2.33 10.62 2.36
CA THR A 38 2.32 10.85 3.81
C THR A 38 1.46 12.05 4.18
N ALA A 39 1.52 13.14 3.41
CA ALA A 39 0.70 14.34 3.64
C ALA A 39 -0.79 14.07 3.40
N ILE A 40 -1.15 13.23 2.42
CA ILE A 40 -2.54 12.81 2.19
C ILE A 40 -3.03 11.98 3.37
N LEU A 41 -2.24 11.02 3.85
CA LEU A 41 -2.58 10.21 5.02
C LEU A 41 -2.74 11.07 6.28
N VAL A 42 -1.82 12.03 6.51
CA VAL A 42 -1.89 12.97 7.64
C VAL A 42 -3.09 13.91 7.53
N ALA A 43 -3.42 14.39 6.33
CA ALA A 43 -4.58 15.24 6.10
C ALA A 43 -5.90 14.50 6.33
N ILE A 44 -5.99 13.23 5.92
CA ILE A 44 -7.14 12.35 6.20
C ILE A 44 -7.28 12.16 7.72
N ILE A 45 -6.20 11.76 8.41
CA ILE A 45 -6.19 11.59 9.87
C ILE A 45 -6.60 12.89 10.56
N SER A 46 -6.09 14.04 10.11
CA SER A 46 -6.40 15.36 10.68
C SER A 46 -7.86 15.78 10.46
N SER A 47 -8.43 15.50 9.28
CA SER A 47 -9.84 15.79 8.98
C SER A 47 -10.80 14.95 9.83
N VAL A 48 -10.41 13.71 10.15
CA VAL A 48 -11.23 12.79 10.94
C VAL A 48 -11.14 13.07 12.44
N VAL A 49 -9.97 13.46 12.97
CA VAL A 49 -9.84 13.94 14.37
C VAL A 49 -10.67 15.20 14.61
N ALA A 50 -10.79 16.09 13.63
CA ALA A 50 -11.67 17.26 13.70
C ALA A 50 -13.16 16.87 13.71
N ALA A 51 -13.55 15.84 12.96
CA ALA A 51 -14.93 15.32 12.98
C ALA A 51 -15.27 14.56 14.28
N GLY A 52 -14.35 13.76 14.82
CA GLY A 52 -14.55 13.00 16.05
C GLY A 52 -14.60 13.86 17.32
N SER A 53 -13.82 14.94 17.36
CA SER A 53 -13.84 15.90 18.47
C SER A 53 -15.15 16.70 18.55
N ALA A 54 -15.80 16.97 17.42
CA ALA A 54 -17.11 17.61 17.39
C ALA A 54 -18.22 16.74 17.99
N VAL A 55 -18.11 15.40 17.86
CA VAL A 55 -19.05 14.46 18.47
C VAL A 55 -18.79 14.34 19.99
N TYR A 56 -17.54 14.25 20.43
CA TYR A 56 -17.19 14.05 21.84
C TYR A 56 -17.62 15.21 22.77
N VAL A 57 -17.66 16.45 22.26
CA VAL A 57 -18.07 17.63 23.05
C VAL A 57 -19.60 17.69 23.23
N SER A 58 -20.39 17.04 22.37
CA SER A 58 -21.87 16.99 22.51
C SER A 58 -22.36 15.98 23.55
N VAL A 59 -21.48 15.15 24.11
CA VAL A 59 -21.83 13.94 24.90
C VAL A 59 -21.95 14.21 26.41
N HIS A 60 -21.50 15.35 26.93
CA HIS A 60 -21.39 15.57 28.38
C HIS A 60 -22.67 16.09 29.09
N GLY A 61 -23.87 15.95 28.50
CA GLY A 61 -25.10 16.53 29.06
C GLY A 61 -26.38 15.69 29.04
N ALA A 62 -26.31 14.41 28.68
CA ALA A 62 -27.50 13.67 28.21
C ALA A 62 -28.14 12.71 29.22
N ASP A 63 -29.47 12.66 29.26
CA ASP A 63 -30.30 11.84 30.16
C ASP A 63 -30.32 10.36 29.74
N ARG A 64 -30.91 9.46 30.56
CA ARG A 64 -30.85 7.99 30.37
C ARG A 64 -31.42 7.49 29.02
N SER A 65 -32.38 8.20 28.43
CA SER A 65 -32.95 7.92 27.10
C SER A 65 -32.04 8.38 25.96
N GLU A 66 -31.31 9.49 26.14
CA GLU A 66 -30.28 9.92 25.18
C GLU A 66 -29.08 8.97 25.23
N HIS A 67 -28.75 8.39 26.38
CA HIS A 67 -27.72 7.34 26.46
C HIS A 67 -28.09 6.08 25.65
N GLN A 68 -29.37 5.68 25.64
CA GLN A 68 -29.83 4.57 24.80
C GLN A 68 -29.83 4.94 23.32
N ALA A 69 -30.33 6.12 22.95
CA ALA A 69 -30.30 6.59 21.56
C ALA A 69 -28.86 6.78 21.04
N LEU A 70 -27.95 7.23 21.89
CA LEU A 70 -26.52 7.38 21.60
C LEU A 70 -25.85 6.01 21.45
N ALA A 71 -26.15 5.06 22.32
CA ALA A 71 -25.63 3.69 22.20
C ALA A 71 -26.11 3.01 20.92
N GLU A 72 -27.37 3.20 20.53
CA GLU A 72 -27.93 2.71 19.26
C GLU A 72 -27.30 3.42 18.05
N ALA A 73 -27.06 4.74 18.11
CA ALA A 73 -26.38 5.48 17.06
C ALA A 73 -24.92 5.03 16.87
N ILE A 74 -24.18 4.85 17.96
CA ILE A 74 -22.79 4.33 17.94
C ILE A 74 -22.76 2.90 17.40
N HIS A 75 -23.74 2.07 17.74
CA HIS A 75 -23.86 0.70 17.21
C HIS A 75 -24.11 0.69 15.69
N SER A 76 -25.08 1.49 15.21
CA SER A 76 -25.37 1.65 13.79
C SER A 76 -24.16 2.18 13.00
N ASP A 77 -23.42 3.14 13.57
CA ASP A 77 -22.20 3.68 12.96
C ASP A 77 -21.07 2.64 12.93
N ARG A 78 -20.93 1.82 13.99
CA ARG A 78 -20.01 0.67 14.02
C ARG A 78 -20.31 -0.32 12.91
N GLU A 79 -21.55 -0.79 12.79
CA GLU A 79 -21.93 -1.78 11.76
C GLU A 79 -21.65 -1.25 10.35
N LYS A 80 -21.94 0.03 10.09
CA LYS A 80 -21.65 0.69 8.82
C LYS A 80 -20.15 0.74 8.53
N ILE A 81 -19.32 1.07 9.52
CA ILE A 81 -17.86 1.15 9.38
C ILE A 81 -17.25 -0.23 9.13
N TYR A 82 -17.66 -1.25 9.89
CA TYR A 82 -17.26 -2.64 9.62
C TYR A 82 -17.63 -3.08 8.20
N SER A 83 -18.84 -2.75 7.76
CA SER A 83 -19.31 -3.07 6.40
C SER A 83 -18.49 -2.35 5.33
N ALA A 84 -18.19 -1.06 5.52
CA ALA A 84 -17.37 -0.27 4.61
C ALA A 84 -15.92 -0.79 4.53
N TYR A 85 -15.35 -1.19 5.67
CA TYR A 85 -14.05 -1.85 5.71
C TYR A 85 -14.07 -3.15 4.90
N LEU A 86 -15.03 -4.04 5.16
CA LEU A 86 -15.10 -5.33 4.46
C LEU A 86 -15.32 -5.14 2.95
N ALA A 87 -16.18 -4.19 2.55
CA ALA A 87 -16.40 -3.87 1.15
C ALA A 87 -15.11 -3.41 0.46
N SER A 88 -14.40 -2.44 1.05
CA SER A 88 -13.14 -1.93 0.48
C SER A 88 -12.02 -2.99 0.47
N TYR A 89 -11.96 -3.84 1.49
CA TYR A 89 -11.05 -5.00 1.54
C TYR A 89 -11.31 -5.97 0.38
N PHE A 90 -12.57 -6.36 0.15
CA PHE A 90 -12.91 -7.25 -0.97
C PHE A 90 -12.71 -6.60 -2.34
N ASP A 91 -12.94 -5.29 -2.48
CA ASP A 91 -12.64 -4.55 -3.71
C ASP A 91 -11.14 -4.58 -4.03
N VAL A 92 -10.27 -4.36 -3.04
CA VAL A 92 -8.81 -4.48 -3.23
C VAL A 92 -8.42 -5.90 -3.60
N LEU A 93 -8.96 -6.93 -2.93
CA LEU A 93 -8.68 -8.33 -3.29
C LEU A 93 -9.10 -8.67 -4.71
N LYS A 94 -10.24 -8.14 -5.17
CA LYS A 94 -10.73 -8.31 -6.54
C LYS A 94 -9.76 -7.69 -7.55
N GLU A 95 -9.30 -6.46 -7.30
CA GLU A 95 -8.33 -5.81 -8.21
C GLU A 95 -6.98 -6.54 -8.23
N ILE A 96 -6.50 -6.99 -7.07
CA ILE A 96 -5.27 -7.79 -6.95
C ILE A 96 -5.40 -9.12 -7.71
N SER A 97 -6.52 -9.83 -7.54
CA SER A 97 -6.79 -11.08 -8.26
C SER A 97 -6.89 -10.85 -9.77
N THR A 98 -7.51 -9.74 -10.18
CA THR A 98 -7.60 -9.38 -11.61
C THR A 98 -6.23 -9.07 -12.20
N LEU A 99 -5.41 -8.30 -11.49
CA LEU A 99 -4.02 -8.02 -11.86
C LEU A 99 -3.21 -9.32 -11.99
N GLN A 100 -3.32 -10.23 -11.03
CA GLN A 100 -2.67 -11.55 -11.12
C GLN A 100 -3.07 -12.29 -12.40
N GLY A 101 -4.36 -12.30 -12.73
CA GLY A 101 -4.88 -12.92 -13.95
C GLY A 101 -4.21 -12.35 -15.19
N HIS A 102 -4.13 -11.02 -15.30
CA HIS A 102 -3.49 -10.32 -16.42
C HIS A 102 -2.00 -10.62 -16.53
N LEU A 103 -1.26 -10.58 -15.41
CA LEU A 103 0.17 -10.88 -15.40
C LEU A 103 0.44 -12.34 -15.78
N ARG A 104 -0.39 -13.28 -15.30
CA ARG A 104 -0.23 -14.71 -15.57
C ARG A 104 -0.47 -15.09 -17.03
N VAL A 105 -1.42 -14.43 -17.70
CA VAL A 105 -1.65 -14.64 -19.15
C VAL A 105 -0.70 -13.84 -20.03
N GLY A 106 0.19 -13.02 -19.43
CA GLY A 106 1.20 -12.25 -20.13
C GLY A 106 0.63 -11.10 -20.94
N LEU A 107 -0.37 -10.38 -20.43
CA LEU A 107 -0.91 -9.21 -21.14
C LEU A 107 0.18 -8.15 -21.39
N PRO A 108 0.09 -7.39 -22.49
CA PRO A 108 1.01 -6.28 -22.76
C PRO A 108 0.97 -5.21 -21.66
N HIS A 109 2.09 -4.53 -21.44
CA HIS A 109 2.22 -3.51 -20.39
C HIS A 109 1.15 -2.42 -20.52
N GLU A 110 0.86 -1.95 -21.74
CA GLU A 110 -0.14 -0.91 -22.03
C GLU A 110 -1.53 -1.30 -21.48
N THR A 111 -1.90 -2.57 -21.63
CA THR A 111 -3.19 -3.07 -21.16
C THR A 111 -3.27 -3.03 -19.64
N VAL A 112 -2.18 -3.42 -18.96
CA VAL A 112 -2.10 -3.38 -17.49
C VAL A 112 -2.01 -1.94 -16.97
N ALA A 113 -1.29 -1.07 -17.65
CA ALA A 113 -1.09 0.33 -17.27
C ALA A 113 -2.41 1.12 -17.22
N THR A 114 -3.37 0.83 -18.10
CA THR A 114 -4.70 1.48 -18.06
C THR A 114 -5.45 1.27 -16.74
N ARG A 115 -5.09 0.25 -15.96
CA ARG A 115 -5.74 -0.09 -14.68
C ARG A 115 -4.98 0.41 -13.46
N TYR A 116 -3.78 0.95 -13.64
CA TYR A 116 -2.93 1.41 -12.55
C TYR A 116 -3.66 2.38 -11.62
N GLN A 117 -4.31 3.41 -12.17
CA GLN A 117 -4.99 4.42 -11.38
C GLN A 117 -6.17 3.85 -10.59
N ALA A 118 -6.98 2.99 -11.21
CA ALA A 118 -8.12 2.36 -10.54
C ALA A 118 -7.68 1.53 -9.32
N PHE A 119 -6.58 0.77 -9.45
CA PHE A 119 -6.02 0.03 -8.32
C PHE A 119 -5.52 0.95 -7.20
N VAL A 120 -4.85 2.05 -7.55
CA VAL A 120 -4.38 3.06 -6.58
C VAL A 120 -5.56 3.68 -5.83
N ASP A 121 -6.61 4.10 -6.54
CA ASP A 121 -7.79 4.70 -5.94
C ASP A 121 -8.47 3.75 -4.93
N ARG A 122 -8.64 2.47 -5.30
CA ARG A 122 -9.19 1.44 -4.40
C ARG A 122 -8.31 1.15 -3.20
N SER A 123 -6.99 1.20 -3.37
CA SER A 123 -6.06 1.05 -2.25
C SER A 123 -6.22 2.21 -1.25
N VAL A 124 -6.39 3.44 -1.74
CA VAL A 124 -6.64 4.61 -0.88
C VAL A 124 -7.96 4.47 -0.12
N GLU A 125 -9.03 4.03 -0.79
CA GLU A 125 -10.33 3.77 -0.15
C GLU A 125 -10.21 2.73 0.98
N PHE A 126 -9.46 1.64 0.75
CA PHE A 126 -9.21 0.62 1.76
C PHE A 126 -8.42 1.15 2.96
N TYR A 127 -7.38 1.96 2.75
CA TYR A 127 -6.63 2.57 3.87
C TYR A 127 -7.49 3.57 4.65
N ALA A 128 -8.35 4.34 3.97
CA ALA A 128 -9.29 5.24 4.63
C ALA A 128 -10.30 4.45 5.49
N ALA A 129 -10.88 3.38 4.95
CA ALA A 129 -11.80 2.51 5.70
C ALA A 129 -11.11 1.80 6.88
N SER A 130 -9.84 1.39 6.71
CA SER A 130 -9.01 0.84 7.78
C SER A 130 -8.82 1.84 8.92
N THR A 131 -8.53 3.10 8.59
CA THR A 131 -8.40 4.18 9.58
C THR A 131 -9.70 4.40 10.34
N MET A 132 -10.83 4.44 9.64
CA MET A 132 -12.15 4.60 10.27
C MET A 132 -12.50 3.45 11.20
N LEU A 133 -12.18 2.21 10.79
CA LEU A 133 -12.38 1.03 11.62
C LEU A 133 -11.56 1.13 12.92
N MET A 134 -10.28 1.51 12.82
CA MET A 134 -9.39 1.64 13.98
C MET A 134 -9.82 2.72 14.99
N LEU A 135 -10.64 3.69 14.56
CA LEU A 135 -11.15 4.74 15.44
C LEU A 135 -12.40 4.33 16.22
N VAL A 136 -13.18 3.40 15.67
CA VAL A 136 -14.52 3.10 16.16
C VAL A 136 -14.65 1.67 16.70
N ALA A 137 -13.83 0.74 16.23
CA ALA A 137 -13.78 -0.62 16.73
C ALA A 137 -13.19 -0.72 18.15
N SER A 138 -13.30 -1.91 18.75
CA SER A 138 -12.61 -2.21 20.00
C SER A 138 -11.09 -2.33 19.80
N GLU A 139 -10.33 -2.31 20.90
CA GLU A 139 -8.87 -2.46 20.87
C GLU A 139 -8.44 -3.84 20.33
N GLU A 140 -9.27 -4.86 20.51
CA GLU A 140 -9.04 -6.22 20.02
C GLU A 140 -9.03 -6.32 18.48
N VAL A 141 -9.54 -5.30 17.76
CA VAL A 141 -9.47 -5.23 16.29
C VAL A 141 -8.09 -4.85 15.76
N ILE A 142 -7.26 -4.21 16.58
CA ILE A 142 -5.94 -3.71 16.18
C ILE A 142 -5.09 -4.85 15.59
N ASP A 143 -5.01 -5.98 16.29
CA ASP A 143 -4.20 -7.13 15.89
C ASP A 143 -4.66 -7.78 14.56
N PRO A 144 -5.96 -8.11 14.37
CA PRO A 144 -6.49 -8.56 13.08
C PRO A 144 -6.19 -7.59 11.92
N VAL A 145 -6.42 -6.29 12.11
CA VAL A 145 -6.18 -5.27 11.06
C VAL A 145 -4.69 -5.12 10.76
N ALA A 146 -3.82 -5.18 11.78
CA ALA A 146 -2.38 -5.15 11.60
C ALA A 146 -1.86 -6.37 10.83
N LYS A 147 -2.41 -7.56 11.08
CA LYS A 147 -2.08 -8.78 10.32
C LYS A 147 -2.50 -8.68 8.86
N ILE A 148 -3.70 -8.18 8.58
CA ILE A 148 -4.16 -7.92 7.21
C ILE A 148 -3.21 -6.94 6.51
N SER A 149 -2.91 -5.81 7.15
CA SER A 149 -2.01 -4.78 6.61
C SER A 149 -0.60 -5.32 6.33
N SER A 150 -0.07 -6.14 7.25
CA SER A 150 1.24 -6.77 7.11
C SER A 150 1.29 -7.78 5.96
N ALA A 151 0.19 -8.50 5.72
CA ALA A 151 0.11 -9.43 4.59
C ALA A 151 0.17 -8.71 3.23
N PHE A 152 -0.29 -7.47 3.15
CA PHE A 152 -0.16 -6.65 1.94
C PHE A 152 1.21 -5.99 1.79
N LEU A 153 2.01 -5.85 2.85
CA LEU A 153 3.26 -5.06 2.83
C LEU A 153 4.25 -5.54 1.77
N GLU A 154 4.48 -6.86 1.68
CA GLU A 154 5.37 -7.44 0.67
C GLU A 154 4.86 -7.14 -0.74
N PHE A 155 3.57 -7.34 -0.98
CA PHE A 155 2.95 -7.03 -2.26
C PHE A 155 3.03 -5.55 -2.59
N VAL A 156 2.70 -4.63 -1.68
CA VAL A 156 2.75 -3.18 -1.91
C VAL A 156 4.16 -2.74 -2.27
N THR A 157 5.18 -3.27 -1.61
CA THR A 157 6.58 -2.98 -1.91
C THR A 157 6.92 -3.42 -3.33
N ARG A 158 6.66 -4.68 -3.67
CA ARG A 158 6.95 -5.26 -5.00
C ARG A 158 6.14 -4.61 -6.12
N TYR A 159 4.87 -4.30 -5.86
CA TYR A 159 4.00 -3.60 -6.79
C TYR A 159 4.48 -2.18 -7.03
N SER A 160 4.93 -1.47 -6.00
CA SER A 160 5.45 -0.10 -6.15
C SER A 160 6.70 -0.07 -7.04
N ASP A 161 7.64 -0.99 -6.82
CA ASP A 161 8.84 -1.13 -7.66
C ASP A 161 8.46 -1.47 -9.11
N PHE A 162 7.55 -2.43 -9.29
CA PHE A 162 7.03 -2.83 -10.59
C PHE A 162 6.34 -1.67 -11.32
N ALA A 163 5.47 -0.95 -10.61
CA ALA A 163 4.73 0.18 -11.16
C ALA A 163 5.64 1.34 -11.56
N LEU A 164 6.65 1.66 -10.74
CA LEU A 164 7.64 2.69 -11.08
C LEU A 164 8.47 2.29 -12.31
N LYS A 165 8.77 1.00 -12.47
CA LYS A 165 9.55 0.49 -13.59
C LYS A 165 8.76 0.40 -14.90
N TYR A 166 7.47 0.06 -14.84
CA TYR A 166 6.68 -0.30 -16.04
C TYR A 166 5.39 0.48 -16.26
N LEU A 167 4.74 1.01 -15.22
CA LEU A 167 3.39 1.55 -15.31
C LEU A 167 3.32 3.08 -15.18
N ALA A 168 4.37 3.71 -14.64
CA ALA A 168 4.45 5.15 -14.51
C ALA A 168 4.55 5.85 -15.88
N PRO A 169 4.14 7.13 -16.00
CA PRO A 169 4.44 7.93 -17.18
C PRO A 169 5.95 7.96 -17.42
N ASN A 170 6.39 7.64 -18.64
CA ASN A 170 7.80 7.52 -19.04
C ASN A 170 8.58 6.46 -18.22
N ALA A 171 7.92 5.33 -17.91
CA ALA A 171 8.56 4.25 -17.16
C ALA A 171 9.83 3.76 -17.88
N PRO A 172 10.96 3.58 -17.16
CA PRO A 172 12.24 3.20 -17.79
C PRO A 172 12.22 1.81 -18.41
N GLY A 173 11.30 0.94 -18.00
CA GLY A 173 11.13 -0.42 -18.53
C GLY A 173 10.00 -0.57 -19.55
N ALA A 174 9.38 0.51 -20.02
CA ALA A 174 8.23 0.43 -20.94
C ALA A 174 8.55 -0.34 -22.23
N ASP A 175 9.78 -0.21 -22.73
CA ASP A 175 10.26 -0.87 -23.96
C ASP A 175 11.07 -2.15 -23.70
N ASP A 176 11.03 -2.71 -22.48
CA ASP A 176 11.74 -3.93 -22.08
C ASP A 176 10.78 -5.13 -21.95
N PRO A 177 10.44 -5.83 -23.05
CA PRO A 177 9.49 -6.94 -23.03
C PRO A 177 10.02 -8.15 -22.25
N THR A 178 11.34 -8.35 -22.22
CA THR A 178 11.95 -9.48 -21.50
C THR A 178 11.88 -9.25 -19.99
N GLY A 179 12.27 -8.06 -19.53
CA GLY A 179 12.14 -7.69 -18.12
C GLY A 179 10.69 -7.64 -17.68
N TRP A 180 9.78 -7.10 -18.52
CA TRP A 180 8.34 -7.11 -18.24
C TRP A 180 7.82 -8.52 -17.94
N ALA A 181 8.16 -9.50 -18.79
CA ALA A 181 7.70 -10.87 -18.61
C ALA A 181 8.24 -11.50 -17.30
N GLN A 182 9.52 -11.29 -17.00
CA GLN A 182 10.16 -11.80 -15.79
C GLN A 182 9.55 -11.19 -14.53
N ASP A 183 9.47 -9.86 -14.47
CA ASP A 183 8.97 -9.14 -13.30
C ASP A 183 7.46 -9.34 -13.12
N SER A 184 6.70 -9.51 -14.21
CA SER A 184 5.27 -9.87 -14.16
C SER A 184 5.06 -11.25 -13.54
N ALA A 185 5.89 -12.24 -13.90
CA ALA A 185 5.83 -13.58 -13.31
C ALA A 185 6.19 -13.56 -11.81
N ALA A 186 7.20 -12.78 -11.43
CA ALA A 186 7.59 -12.59 -10.04
C ALA A 186 6.46 -11.94 -9.22
N LEU A 187 5.89 -10.83 -9.71
CA LEU A 187 4.79 -10.14 -9.05
C LEU A 187 3.53 -11.02 -8.97
N SER A 188 3.19 -11.77 -10.01
CA SER A 188 2.09 -12.74 -10.00
C SER A 188 2.25 -13.79 -8.89
N THR A 189 3.48 -14.24 -8.62
CA THR A 189 3.77 -15.20 -7.55
C THR A 189 3.55 -14.58 -6.17
N VAL A 190 4.00 -13.33 -5.96
CA VAL A 190 3.77 -12.59 -4.72
C VAL A 190 2.28 -12.40 -4.48
N ILE A 191 1.53 -11.99 -5.51
CA ILE A 191 0.07 -11.83 -5.43
C ILE A 191 -0.60 -13.15 -5.05
N ALA A 192 -0.21 -14.27 -5.66
CA ALA A 192 -0.74 -15.58 -5.31
C ALA A 192 -0.56 -15.87 -3.81
N GLY A 193 0.63 -15.59 -3.27
CA GLY A 193 0.93 -15.77 -1.84
C GLY A 193 0.15 -14.85 -0.91
N VAL A 194 -0.25 -13.67 -1.35
CA VAL A 194 -1.18 -12.81 -0.62
C VAL A 194 -2.58 -13.42 -0.63
N LEU A 195 -3.10 -13.78 -1.80
CA LEU A 195 -4.48 -14.28 -1.95
C LEU A 195 -4.73 -15.59 -1.17
N THR A 196 -3.74 -16.47 -1.06
CA THR A 196 -3.88 -17.73 -0.30
C THR A 196 -4.03 -17.53 1.21
N LYS A 197 -3.53 -16.41 1.76
CA LYS A 197 -3.58 -16.12 3.21
C LYS A 197 -4.89 -15.45 3.65
N GLN A 198 -5.74 -15.01 2.73
CA GLN A 198 -6.84 -14.10 3.06
C GLN A 198 -7.90 -14.72 3.97
N GLN A 199 -8.18 -16.02 3.82
CA GLN A 199 -9.15 -16.72 4.66
C GLN A 199 -8.73 -16.70 6.15
N ASP A 200 -7.44 -16.93 6.42
CA ASP A 200 -6.89 -16.95 7.78
C ASP A 200 -6.81 -15.54 8.37
N LEU A 201 -6.64 -14.52 7.53
CA LEU A 201 -6.52 -13.12 7.95
C LEU A 201 -7.88 -12.48 8.25
N ILE A 202 -8.91 -12.78 7.47
CA ILE A 202 -10.22 -12.14 7.60
C ILE A 202 -11.07 -12.75 8.74
N THR A 203 -10.88 -14.03 9.04
CA THR A 203 -11.69 -14.75 10.03
C THR A 203 -11.62 -14.11 11.43
N PRO A 204 -10.43 -13.79 11.99
CA PRO A 204 -10.35 -13.12 13.29
C PRO A 204 -11.06 -11.76 13.31
N LEU A 205 -10.98 -11.00 12.22
CA LEU A 205 -11.66 -9.71 12.12
C LEU A 205 -13.19 -9.87 12.13
N LEU A 206 -13.72 -10.86 11.39
CA LEU A 206 -15.16 -11.13 11.37
C LEU A 206 -15.68 -11.61 12.73
N LEU A 207 -14.89 -12.42 13.45
CA LEU A 207 -15.23 -12.85 14.80
C LEU A 207 -15.26 -11.66 15.77
N GLN A 208 -14.25 -10.80 15.73
CA GLN A 208 -14.21 -9.60 16.57
C GLN A 208 -15.34 -8.62 16.22
N GLY A 209 -15.61 -8.42 14.92
CA GLY A 209 -16.72 -7.57 14.48
C GLY A 209 -18.09 -8.06 14.95
N ARG A 210 -18.30 -9.37 15.07
CA ARG A 210 -19.53 -9.91 15.68
C ARG A 210 -19.60 -9.59 17.17
N ALA A 211 -18.49 -9.79 17.90
CA ALA A 211 -18.40 -9.48 19.32
C ALA A 211 -18.66 -7.98 19.59
N ASP A 212 -18.06 -7.08 18.81
CA ASP A 212 -18.24 -5.62 18.90
C ASP A 212 -19.68 -5.17 18.65
N LEU A 213 -20.42 -5.93 17.84
CA LEU A 213 -21.81 -5.68 17.50
C LEU A 213 -22.80 -6.43 18.41
N GLY A 214 -22.31 -7.19 19.40
CA GLY A 214 -23.13 -7.97 20.33
C GLY A 214 -23.82 -9.18 19.69
N ARG A 215 -23.21 -9.78 18.66
CA ARG A 215 -23.73 -10.94 17.91
C ARG A 215 -22.94 -12.22 18.18
#